data_AF-A0A1B2AGU7-F1
#
_entry.id   AF-A0A1B2AGU7-F1
#
_cell.length_a   1.000
_cell.length_b   1.000
_cell.length_c   1.000
_cell.angle_alpha   90.00
_cell.angle_beta   90.00
_cell.angle_gamma   90.00
#
_symmetry.space_group_name_H-M   'P 1'
#
loop_
_entity.id
_entity.type
_entity.pdbx_description
1 polymer ?
#
loop_
_entity_poly.entity_id
_entity_poly.type
_entity_poly.pdbx_seq_one_letter_code
_entity_poly.pdbx_strand_id
1 'polypeptide(L)' 'MKLPDVLLFASDAEVAALAGAASLVLAIGCLLMERRRVKRAAIDRVGWVPWTGLFLMFAVVGGGLIALGLPAWIRG' A
#
# COMPACT_ATOMS: atom_id res chain seq x y z
N MET A 1 32.17 2.02 -12.77
CA MET A 1 32.61 2.03 -11.36
C MET A 1 31.45 1.51 -10.53
N LYS A 2 31.61 0.38 -9.83
CA LYS A 2 30.60 -0.10 -8.88
C LYS A 2 30.72 0.75 -7.63
N LEU A 3 29.66 1.47 -7.27
CA LEU A 3 29.63 2.18 -6.00
C LEU A 3 29.61 1.15 -4.85
N PRO A 4 30.31 1.41 -3.73
CA PRO A 4 30.23 0.59 -2.53
C PRO A 4 28.79 0.50 -2.01
N ASP A 5 28.33 -0.71 -1.67
CA ASP A 5 26.94 -0.97 -1.21
C ASP A 5 26.55 -0.18 0.05
N VAL A 6 27.54 0.24 0.85
CA VAL A 6 27.37 1.11 2.03
C VAL A 6 26.93 2.55 1.69
N LEU A 7 26.99 2.98 0.42
CA LEU A 7 26.50 4.30 -0.01
C LEU A 7 25.07 4.24 -0.61
N LEU A 8 24.50 3.05 -0.79
CA LEU A 8 23.10 2.82 -1.19
C LEU A 8 22.22 2.81 0.07
N PHE A 9 22.10 3.96 0.73
CA PHE A 9 21.45 4.14 2.05
C PHE A 9 19.95 3.78 2.12
N ALA A 10 19.34 3.35 1.01
CA ALA A 10 18.14 2.51 1.01
C ALA A 10 18.30 1.49 -0.13
N SER A 11 18.30 0.20 0.18
CA SER A 11 18.28 -0.84 -0.85
C SER A 11 16.98 -0.73 -1.66
N ASP A 12 16.97 -1.09 -2.95
CA ASP A 12 15.74 -1.12 -3.77
C ASP A 12 14.61 -1.92 -3.10
N ALA A 13 15.00 -2.94 -2.32
CA ALA A 13 14.08 -3.74 -1.51
C ALA A 13 13.45 -2.94 -0.35
N GLU A 14 14.20 -2.07 0.31
CA GLU A 14 13.70 -1.22 1.40
C GLU A 14 12.76 -0.14 0.87
N VAL A 15 13.08 0.46 -0.29
CA VAL A 15 12.21 1.42 -0.98
C VAL A 15 10.90 0.74 -1.39
N ALA A 16 10.97 -0.47 -1.97
CA ALA A 16 9.79 -1.25 -2.32
C ALA A 16 8.95 -1.61 -1.08
N ALA A 17 9.59 -1.99 0.02
CA ALA A 17 8.90 -2.30 1.27
C ALA A 17 8.20 -1.07 1.88
N LEU A 18 8.86 0.09 1.90
CA LEU A 18 8.26 1.36 2.35
C LEU A 18 7.08 1.78 1.48
N ALA A 19 7.23 1.69 0.15
CA ALA A 19 6.15 1.97 -0.79
C ALA A 19 4.98 1.00 -0.64
N GLY A 20 5.27 -0.29 -0.40
CA GLY A 20 4.28 -1.32 -0.12
C GLY A 20 3.51 -1.05 1.17
N ALA A 21 4.21 -0.72 2.25
CA ALA A 21 3.62 -0.36 3.54
C ALA A 21 2.75 0.90 3.43
N ALA A 22 3.23 1.95 2.75
CA ALA A 22 2.45 3.16 2.51
C ALA A 22 1.17 2.87 1.72
N SER A 23 1.26 2.02 0.69
CA SER A 23 0.11 1.57 -0.09
C SER A 23 -0.90 0.82 0.78
N LEU A 24 -0.46 -0.07 1.68
CA LEU A 24 -1.35 -0.77 2.60
C LEU A 24 -2.05 0.18 3.59
N VAL A 25 -1.37 1.21 4.09
CA VAL A 25 -1.98 2.24 4.95
C VAL A 25 -3.10 2.96 4.19
N LEU A 26 -2.88 3.32 2.92
CA LEU A 26 -3.91 3.91 2.06
C LEU A 26 -5.08 2.96 1.80
N ALA A 27 -4.81 1.67 1.59
CA ALA A 27 -5.85 0.64 1.46
C ALA A 27 -6.74 0.59 2.71
N ILE A 28 -6.13 0.53 3.91
CA ILE A 28 -6.86 0.55 5.18
C ILE A 28 -7.70 1.83 5.30
N GLY A 29 -7.15 2.98 4.92
CA GLY A 29 -7.89 4.25 4.86
C GLY A 29 -9.13 4.17 3.99
N CYS A 30 -9.01 3.60 2.79
CA CYS A 30 -10.13 3.39 1.86
C CYS A 30 -11.20 2.46 2.47
N LEU A 31 -10.79 1.38 3.12
CA LEU A 31 -11.71 0.45 3.80
C LEU A 31 -12.48 1.13 4.94
N LEU A 32 -11.81 1.98 5.72
CA LEU A 32 -12.45 2.76 6.78
C LEU A 32 -13.45 3.76 6.21
N MET A 33 -13.13 4.41 5.11
CA MET A 33 -14.04 5.34 4.44
C MET A 33 -15.27 4.64 3.87
N GLU A 34 -15.11 3.43 3.30
CA GLU A 34 -16.25 2.63 2.86
C GLU A 34 -17.13 2.20 4.05
N ARG A 35 -16.52 1.75 5.15
CA ARG A 35 -17.27 1.44 6.40
C ARG A 35 -18.02 2.67 6.92
N ARG A 36 -17.46 3.86 6.82
CA ARG A 36 -18.13 5.11 7.17
C ARG A 36 -19.27 5.44 6.20
N ARG A 37 -19.13 5.13 4.91
CA ARG A 37 -20.18 5.31 3.89
C ARG A 37 -21.36 4.38 4.14
N VAL A 38 -21.12 3.10 4.38
CA VAL A 38 -22.18 2.09 4.62
C VAL A 38 -23.00 2.39 5.88
N LYS A 39 -22.38 3.02 6.90
CA LYS A 39 -23.08 3.39 8.14
C LYS A 39 -23.97 4.64 8.03
N ARG A 40 -23.94 5.37 6.90
CA ARG A 40 -24.78 6.58 6.72
C ARG A 40 -26.14 6.21 6.15
N ALA A 41 -27.19 6.77 6.73
CA ALA A 41 -28.59 6.51 6.35
C ALA A 41 -28.96 6.93 4.92
N ALA A 42 -28.19 7.83 4.29
CA ALA A 42 -28.42 8.29 2.93
C ALA A 42 -27.19 8.03 2.05
N ILE A 43 -27.02 6.79 1.59
CA ILE A 43 -25.91 6.37 0.71
C ILE A 43 -25.89 7.19 -0.61
N ASP A 44 -27.06 7.59 -1.11
CA ASP A 44 -27.21 8.31 -2.37
C ASP A 44 -26.60 9.73 -2.37
N ARG A 45 -26.30 10.30 -1.20
CA ARG A 45 -25.69 11.65 -1.07
C ARG A 45 -24.19 11.64 -0.73
N VAL A 46 -23.57 10.49 -0.46
CA VAL A 46 -22.29 10.41 0.29
C VAL A 46 -21.05 10.28 -0.59
N GLY A 47 -21.19 10.17 -1.91
CA GLY A 47 -20.10 10.60 -2.78
C GLY A 47 -19.69 9.61 -3.85
N TRP A 48 -19.22 10.23 -4.92
CA TRP A 48 -18.78 9.68 -6.20
C TRP A 48 -17.56 8.74 -6.11
N VAL A 49 -16.85 8.71 -4.97
CA VAL A 49 -15.56 8.01 -4.87
C VAL A 49 -15.75 6.51 -4.66
N PRO A 50 -15.17 5.64 -5.52
CA PRO A 50 -15.25 4.20 -5.40
C PRO A 50 -14.23 3.66 -4.37
N TRP A 51 -14.50 3.85 -3.08
CA TRP A 51 -13.59 3.46 -1.99
C TRP A 51 -13.17 1.98 -2.04
N THR A 52 -14.08 1.07 -2.41
CA THR A 52 -13.78 -0.36 -2.57
C THR A 52 -12.80 -0.62 -3.72
N GLY A 53 -12.94 0.12 -4.83
CA GLY A 53 -12.01 0.01 -5.96
C GLY A 53 -10.62 0.53 -5.61
N LEU A 54 -10.55 1.67 -4.92
CA LEU A 54 -9.29 2.23 -4.42
C LEU A 54 -8.63 1.31 -3.39
N PHE A 55 -9.40 0.77 -2.44
CA PHE A 55 -8.92 -0.23 -1.49
C PHE A 55 -8.26 -1.41 -2.22
N LEU A 56 -8.94 -1.98 -3.21
CA LEU A 56 -8.44 -3.14 -3.94
C LEU A 56 -7.15 -2.80 -4.70
N MET A 57 -7.10 -1.65 -5.37
CA MET A 57 -5.89 -1.20 -6.07
C MET A 57 -4.70 -1.07 -5.12
N PHE A 58 -4.87 -0.37 -4.00
CA PHE A 58 -3.79 -0.19 -3.02
C PHE A 58 -3.41 -1.49 -2.31
N ALA A 59 -4.36 -2.38 -2.05
CA ALA A 59 -4.10 -3.68 -1.44
C ALA A 59 -3.29 -4.58 -2.38
N VAL A 60 -3.61 -4.62 -3.67
CA VAL A 60 -2.87 -5.40 -4.67
C VAL A 60 -1.47 -4.85 -4.88
N VAL A 61 -1.34 -3.52 -5.06
CA VAL A 61 -0.02 -2.88 -5.24
C VAL A 61 0.83 -3.03 -3.98
N GLY A 62 0.28 -2.72 -2.81
CA GLY A 62 0.99 -2.83 -1.54
C GLY A 62 1.39 -4.25 -1.19
N GLY A 63 0.47 -5.20 -1.34
CA GLY A 63 0.73 -6.62 -1.14
C GLY A 63 1.76 -7.16 -2.12
N GLY A 64 1.70 -6.76 -3.39
CA GLY A 64 2.67 -7.13 -4.42
C GLY A 64 4.08 -6.63 -4.11
N LEU A 65 4.21 -5.36 -3.73
CA LEU A 65 5.52 -4.77 -3.38
C LEU A 65 6.14 -5.44 -2.15
N ILE A 66 5.36 -5.72 -1.10
CA ILE A 66 5.86 -6.46 0.07
C ILE A 66 6.23 -7.89 -0.31
N ALA A 67 5.41 -8.58 -1.10
CA ALA A 67 5.67 -9.96 -1.51
C ALA A 67 6.97 -10.09 -2.33
N LEU A 68 7.31 -9.08 -3.14
CA LEU A 68 8.56 -9.03 -3.89
C LEU A 68 9.79 -8.75 -2.99
N GLY A 69 9.63 -7.94 -1.94
CA GLY A 69 10.70 -7.66 -0.97
C GLY A 69 10.91 -8.76 0.07
N LEU A 70 9.90 -9.59 0.31
CA LEU A 70 9.90 -10.62 1.35
C LEU A 70 11.06 -11.64 1.22
N PRO A 71 11.40 -12.17 0.03
CA PRO A 71 12.52 -13.10 -0.11
C PRO A 71 13.88 -12.48 0.18
N ALA A 72 14.06 -11.17 -0.10
CA ALA A 72 15.30 -10.46 0.22
C ALA A 72 15.46 -10.34 1.75
N TRP A 73 14.39 -9.97 2.45
CA TRP A 73 14.38 -9.90 3.92
C TRP A 73 14.60 -11.24 4.61
N ILE A 74 14.05 -12.33 4.05
CA ILE A 74 14.25 -13.68 4.60
C ILE A 74 15.69 -14.16 4.42
N ARG A 75 16.37 -13.74 3.34
CA ARG A 75 17.69 -14.25 2.96
C ARG A 75 18.86 -13.48 3.59
N GLY A 76 18.63 -12.26 4.09
CA GLY A 76 19.64 -11.42 4.74
C GLY A 76 20.58 -10.78 3.74
#